data_AF-A0A662TEB1-F1
#
_entry.id   AF-A0A662TEB1-F1
#
_cell.length_a   1.000
_cell.length_b   1.000
_cell.length_c   1.000
_cell.angle_alpha   90.00
_cell.angle_beta   90.00
_cell.angle_gamma   90.00
#
_symmetry.space_group_name_H-M   'P 1'
#
loop_
_entity.id
_entity.type
_entity.pdbx_description
1 polymer ?
#
loop_
_entity_poly.entity_id
_entity_poly.type
_entity_poly.pdbx_seq_one_letter_code
_entity_poly.pdbx_strand_id
1 'polypeptide(L)'
;MCMFRIKHNGVYICGKRYPLQCSPSICPYGDLYQLLVKTDFKSEMFWIMPGRHLVTVDEAVEALRNGDAEYVVKSFSIGVAKHGEKRKHR
;
A
#
# COMPACT_ATOMS: atom_id res chain seq x y z
N MET A 1 0.14 6.53 -6.78
CA MET A 1 0.59 5.34 -6.05
C MET A 1 -0.57 4.77 -5.26
N CYS A 2 -1.02 3.54 -5.53
CA CYS A 2 -2.16 2.97 -4.82
C CYS A 2 -1.74 2.30 -3.50
N MET A 3 -2.04 2.93 -2.37
CA MET A 3 -1.69 2.39 -1.04
C MET A 3 -2.52 1.16 -0.65
N PHE A 4 -3.73 1.00 -1.18
CA PHE A 4 -4.64 -0.10 -0.81
C PHE A 4 -4.53 -1.34 -1.71
N ARG A 5 -3.72 -1.32 -2.77
CA ARG A 5 -3.68 -2.41 -3.76
C ARG A 5 -2.67 -3.48 -3.38
N ILE A 6 -3.12 -4.58 -2.79
CA ILE A 6 -2.24 -5.61 -2.23
C ILE A 6 -2.18 -6.79 -3.22
N LYS A 7 -0.97 -7.28 -3.55
CA LYS A 7 -0.80 -8.48 -4.39
C LYS A 7 -0.65 -9.70 -3.48
N HIS A 8 -1.60 -10.63 -3.53
CA HIS A 8 -1.62 -11.85 -2.72
C HIS A 8 -2.01 -13.03 -3.61
N ASN A 9 -1.25 -14.13 -3.59
CA ASN A 9 -1.51 -15.34 -4.39
C ASN A 9 -1.83 -15.08 -5.88
N GLY A 10 -1.08 -14.16 -6.50
CA GLY A 10 -1.24 -13.83 -7.92
C GLY A 10 -2.38 -12.86 -8.25
N VAL A 11 -3.27 -12.55 -7.29
CA VAL A 11 -4.39 -11.62 -7.47
C VAL A 11 -4.14 -10.29 -6.75
N TYR A 12 -4.85 -9.24 -7.18
CA TYR A 12 -4.84 -7.95 -6.50
C TYR A 12 -6.13 -7.74 -5.72
N ILE A 13 -6.01 -7.55 -4.41
CA ILE A 13 -7.13 -7.27 -3.50
C ILE A 13 -7.11 -5.80 -3.08
N CYS A 14 -8.27 -5.26 -2.71
CA CYS A 14 -8.38 -3.92 -2.15
C CYS A 14 -8.33 -3.97 -0.61
N GLY A 15 -7.22 -3.54 -0.01
CA GLY A 15 -7.04 -3.50 1.45
C GLY A 15 -8.04 -2.62 2.20
N LYS A 16 -8.80 -1.74 1.52
CA LYS A 16 -9.89 -0.95 2.13
C LYS A 16 -11.28 -1.59 1.98
N ARG A 17 -11.45 -2.52 1.04
CA ARG A 17 -12.73 -3.16 0.72
C ARG A 17 -12.60 -4.68 0.61
N TYR A 18 -11.72 -5.27 1.41
CA TYR A 18 -11.53 -6.72 1.44
C TYR A 18 -12.88 -7.41 1.75
N PRO A 19 -13.22 -8.54 1.09
CA PRO A 19 -12.41 -9.40 0.21
C PRO A 19 -12.45 -9.04 -1.29
N LEU A 20 -12.92 -7.85 -1.66
CA LEU A 20 -13.11 -7.50 -3.06
C LEU A 20 -11.78 -7.31 -3.80
N GLN A 21 -11.75 -7.78 -5.06
CA GLN A 21 -10.62 -7.57 -5.95
C GLN A 21 -10.45 -6.07 -6.25
N CYS A 22 -9.19 -5.65 -6.39
CA CYS A 22 -8.88 -4.27 -6.70
C CYS A 22 -9.22 -3.97 -8.17
N SER A 23 -10.26 -3.19 -8.39
CA SER A 23 -10.74 -2.75 -9.70
C SER A 23 -11.20 -1.29 -9.62
N PRO A 24 -11.48 -0.63 -10.77
CA PRO A 24 -12.02 0.73 -10.77
C PRO A 24 -13.30 0.89 -9.93
N SER A 25 -14.24 -0.06 -10.02
CA SER A 25 -15.52 -0.01 -9.30
C SER A 25 -15.38 -0.23 -7.79
N ILE A 26 -14.32 -0.90 -7.36
CA ILE A 26 -14.03 -1.17 -5.94
C ILE A 26 -13.10 -0.12 -5.33
N CYS A 27 -12.33 0.58 -6.16
CA CYS A 27 -11.34 1.55 -5.69
C CYS A 27 -12.00 2.61 -4.80
N PRO A 28 -11.50 2.84 -3.57
CA PRO A 28 -12.02 3.92 -2.73
C PRO A 28 -11.78 5.32 -3.34
N TYR A 29 -10.91 5.42 -4.35
CA TYR A 29 -10.62 6.65 -5.08
C TYR A 29 -11.33 6.76 -6.45
N GLY A 30 -12.23 5.82 -6.76
CA GLY A 30 -13.03 5.84 -8.00
C GLY A 30 -12.19 6.02 -9.27
N ASP A 31 -12.46 7.09 -10.01
CA ASP A 31 -11.84 7.39 -11.31
C ASP A 31 -10.32 7.58 -11.25
N LEU A 32 -9.76 7.88 -10.07
CA LEU A 32 -8.31 7.98 -9.87
C LEU A 32 -7.60 6.61 -9.95
N TYR A 33 -8.34 5.50 -9.99
CA TYR A 33 -7.79 4.14 -10.02
C TYR A 33 -6.70 3.97 -11.07
N GLN A 34 -6.95 4.39 -12.32
CA GLN A 34 -6.00 4.18 -13.42
C GLN A 34 -4.67 4.91 -13.17
N LEU A 35 -4.74 6.15 -12.68
CA LEU A 35 -3.55 6.93 -12.34
C LEU A 35 -2.77 6.30 -11.16
N LEU A 36 -3.49 5.83 -10.15
CA LEU A 36 -2.90 5.27 -8.94
C LEU A 36 -2.25 3.91 -9.20
N VAL A 37 -2.84 3.09 -10.07
CA VAL A 37 -2.31 1.78 -10.48
C VAL A 37 -1.09 1.92 -11.40
N LYS A 38 -1.09 2.91 -12.31
CA LYS A 38 0.06 3.19 -13.17
C LYS A 38 1.32 3.57 -12.38
N THR A 39 1.13 4.21 -11.24
CA THR A 39 2.20 4.63 -10.32
C THR A 39 2.28 3.74 -9.08
N ASP A 40 1.75 2.51 -9.17
CA ASP A 40 1.77 1.54 -8.09
C ASP A 40 3.14 0.88 -7.96
N PHE A 41 3.50 0.50 -6.74
CA PHE A 41 4.78 -0.12 -6.41
C PHE A 41 4.53 -1.40 -5.61
N LYS A 42 5.48 -2.34 -5.66
CA LYS A 42 5.44 -3.52 -4.81
C LYS A 42 5.92 -3.11 -3.40
N SER A 43 5.14 -3.45 -2.38
CA SER A 43 5.56 -3.33 -0.98
C SER A 43 5.56 -4.72 -0.36
N GLU A 44 6.54 -4.97 0.51
CA GLU A 44 6.69 -6.23 1.25
C GLU A 44 6.03 -6.17 2.62
N MET A 45 5.84 -4.95 3.14
CA MET A 45 5.30 -4.69 4.47
C MET A 45 4.07 -3.79 4.39
N PHE A 46 3.10 -4.05 5.26
CA PHE A 46 1.79 -3.43 5.25
C PHE A 46 1.40 -2.97 6.64
N TRP A 47 0.73 -1.83 6.72
CA TRP A 47 0.17 -1.32 7.97
C TRP A 47 -1.26 -1.81 8.14
N ILE A 48 -1.53 -2.48 9.26
CA ILE A 48 -2.89 -2.77 9.72
C ILE A 48 -3.45 -1.52 10.42
N MET A 49 -4.66 -1.12 10.04
CA MET A 49 -5.35 0.04 10.62
C MET A 49 -6.65 -0.39 11.32
N PRO A 50 -6.97 0.19 12.48
CA PRO A 50 -6.31 1.35 13.13
C PRO A 50 -5.01 1.07 13.91
N GLY A 51 -4.55 -0.19 13.99
CA GLY A 51 -3.48 -0.63 14.91
C GLY A 51 -2.05 -0.10 14.68
N ARG A 52 -1.73 0.53 13.55
CA ARG A 52 -0.36 0.98 13.20
C ARG A 52 0.71 -0.09 13.46
N HIS A 53 0.40 -1.35 13.18
CA HIS A 53 1.37 -2.44 13.21
C HIS A 53 1.82 -2.74 11.79
N LEU A 54 3.14 -2.83 11.61
CA LEU A 54 3.75 -3.18 10.34
C LEU A 54 3.91 -4.70 10.26
N VAL A 55 3.27 -5.31 9.28
CA VAL A 55 3.18 -6.76 9.13
C VAL A 55 3.48 -7.19 7.69
N THR A 56 3.69 -8.49 7.49
CA THR A 56 3.84 -9.09 6.16
C THR A 56 2.50 -9.13 5.40
N VAL A 57 2.54 -9.49 4.12
CA VAL A 57 1.33 -9.59 3.29
C VAL A 57 0.34 -10.65 3.81
N ASP A 58 0.84 -11.77 4.32
CA ASP A 58 -0.01 -12.88 4.78
C ASP A 58 -0.73 -12.50 6.07
N GLU A 59 -0.01 -11.94 7.04
CA GLU A 59 -0.57 -11.41 8.30
C GLU A 59 -1.58 -10.28 8.04
N ALA A 60 -1.29 -9.39 7.09
CA ALA A 60 -2.22 -8.34 6.71
C ALA A 60 -3.54 -8.88 6.14
N VAL A 61 -3.45 -9.92 5.29
CA VAL A 61 -4.64 -10.56 4.72
C VAL A 61 -5.39 -11.37 5.77
N GLU A 62 -4.68 -12.02 6.69
CA GLU A 62 -5.28 -12.71 7.84
C GLU A 62 -6.04 -11.74 8.75
N ALA A 63 -5.44 -10.60 9.10
CA ALA A 63 -6.10 -9.57 9.91
C ALA A 63 -7.38 -9.02 9.25
N LEU A 64 -7.37 -8.85 7.92
CA LEU A 64 -8.57 -8.46 7.15
C LEU A 64 -9.64 -9.56 7.14
N ARG A 65 -9.24 -10.85 7.11
CA ARG A 65 -10.17 -11.99 7.12
C ARG A 65 -10.83 -12.17 8.48
N ASN A 66 -10.06 -12.01 9.55
CA ASN A 66 -10.51 -12.21 10.91
C ASN A 66 -11.30 -11.01 11.46
N GLY A 67 -11.22 -9.86 10.79
CA GLY A 67 -11.87 -8.62 11.23
C GLY A 67 -11.04 -7.80 12.22
N ASP A 68 -9.79 -8.20 12.45
CA ASP A 68 -8.83 -7.50 13.32
C ASP A 68 -8.33 -6.19 12.70
N ALA A 69 -8.43 -6.06 11.37
CA ALA A 69 -8.11 -4.87 10.61
C ALA A 69 -9.37 -4.29 9.93
N GLU A 70 -9.62 -3.00 10.11
CA GLU A 70 -10.63 -2.30 9.31
C GLU A 70 -10.15 -2.10 7.86
N TYR A 71 -8.85 -1.83 7.71
CA TYR A 71 -8.20 -1.72 6.41
C TYR A 71 -6.69 -1.87 6.52
N VAL A 72 -6.07 -2.12 5.36
CA VAL A 72 -4.62 -2.29 5.23
C VAL A 72 -4.08 -1.37 4.15
N VAL A 73 -2.92 -0.75 4.42
CA VAL A 73 -2.17 0.06 3.45
C VAL A 73 -0.73 -0.43 3.28
N LYS A 74 -0.16 -0.26 2.09
CA LYS A 74 1.27 -0.46 1.84
C LYS A 74 2.10 0.46 2.73
N SER A 75 3.21 -0.08 3.23
CA SER A 75 4.29 0.75 3.72
C SER A 75 5.05 1.39 2.56
N PHE A 76 5.48 2.63 2.74
CA PHE A 76 6.39 3.32 1.84
C PHE A 76 7.38 4.13 2.67
N SER A 77 8.62 4.22 2.18
CA SER A 77 9.67 5.01 2.80
C SER A 77 10.03 6.16 1.87
N ILE A 78 10.00 7.39 2.38
CA ILE A 78 10.49 8.57 1.65
C ILE A 78 11.96 8.76 2.04
N GLY A 79 12.87 8.46 1.12
CA GLY A 79 14.28 8.78 1.28
C GLY A 79 14.47 10.29 1.15
N VAL A 80 14.82 10.97 2.25
CA VAL A 80 15.23 12.38 2.18
C VAL A 80 16.71 12.42 1.76
N ALA A 81 16.97 12.71 0.49
CA ALA A 81 18.33 12.96 0.03
C ALA A 81 18.85 14.23 0.73
N LYS A 82 19.81 14.09 1.64
CA LYS A 82 20.60 15.24 2.11
C LYS A 82 21.39 15.74 0.90
N HIS A 83 20.95 16.85 0.32
CA HIS A 83 21.75 17.62 -0.63
C HIS A 83 22.97 18.15 0.14
N GLY A 84 24.02 17.32 0.23
CA GLY A 84 25.34 17.72 0.69
C GLY A 84 25.85 18.83 -0.22
N GLU A 85 26.27 19.92 0.39
CA GLU A 85 26.64 21.17 -0.24
C GLU A 85 27.62 21.01 -1.41
N LYS A 86 27.47 21.91 -2.38
CA LYS A 86 28.33 22.09 -3.55
C LYS A 86 29.80 21.89 -3.19
N ARG A 87 30.49 20.99 -3.92
CA ARG A 87 31.95 20.97 -4.02
C ARG A 87 32.43 22.39 -4.34
N LYS A 88 33.05 23.07 -3.37
CA LYS A 88 33.86 24.26 -3.65
C LYS A 88 35.21 23.79 -4.20
N HIS A 89 35.53 24.30 -5.39
CA HIS A 89 36.85 24.26 -5.98
C HIS A 89 37.94 24.66 -4.98
N ARG A 90 39.01 23.87 -4.90
CA ARG A 90 40.39 24.39 -4.86
C ARG A 90 41.35 23.34 -5.38
#